data_AF-A0A356KQM6-F1
#
_entry.id   AF-A0A356KQM6-F1
#
_cell.length_a   1.000
_cell.length_b   1.000
_cell.length_c   1.000
_cell.angle_alpha   90.00
_cell.angle_beta   90.00
_cell.angle_gamma   90.00
#
_symmetry.space_group_name_H-M   'P 1'
#
loop_
_entity.id
_entity.type
_entity.pdbx_description
1 polymer ?
#
loop_
_entity_poly.entity_id
_entity_poly.type
_entity_poly.pdbx_seq_one_letter_code
_entity_poly.pdbx_strand_id
1 'polypeptide(L)'
;IETPTPASVRDPEPSRRELAPPGEEATPGQRDPVEPAAEAPPSPAPSLRGEPLRAALLEILSAGQRAEDAEDQRAAMKAGEALLETLRGVAARGEAEALSEARSWLKPGSPLPLQVSAVRLIDQLEGKAALQLLAELSFGPGRDAALRMHALRALRRRDAPFAQGAITDVVEDRAREDAVRCFAMDQLDPEAAGTLEDVVRDPEDKTDVRRYALEVLKRVDPPRYDRLRGIDLGED
;
A
#
# COMPACT_ATOMS: atom_id res chain seq x y z
N ILE A 1 -32.78 -50.87 -0.42
CA ILE A 1 -31.51 -51.62 -0.51
C ILE A 1 -30.44 -50.62 -0.06
N GLU A 2 -30.37 -50.37 1.25
CA GLU A 2 -29.59 -51.13 2.25
C GLU A 2 -28.09 -51.08 1.96
N THR A 3 -27.38 -50.52 2.94
CA THR A 3 -25.93 -50.40 3.08
C THR A 3 -25.24 -51.77 3.10
N PRO A 4 -23.90 -51.78 2.99
CA PRO A 4 -23.16 -52.07 4.22
C PRO A 4 -21.80 -51.33 4.37
N THR A 5 -21.57 -50.84 5.60
CA THR A 5 -20.27 -50.86 6.32
C THR A 5 -20.29 -52.19 7.16
N PRO A 6 -19.23 -52.70 7.82
CA PRO A 6 -18.01 -52.03 8.31
C PRO A 6 -16.72 -52.90 8.42
N ALA A 7 -15.76 -52.40 9.22
CA ALA A 7 -14.71 -53.09 10.00
C ALA A 7 -13.28 -52.90 9.47
N SER A 8 -12.22 -52.69 10.25
CA SER A 8 -12.03 -52.29 11.66
C SER A 8 -10.51 -52.33 11.93
N VAL A 9 -10.01 -51.37 12.71
CA VAL A 9 -8.99 -51.53 13.78
C VAL A 9 -7.55 -51.88 13.36
N ARG A 10 -6.58 -51.04 13.75
CA ARG A 10 -5.51 -51.34 14.74
C ARG A 10 -4.47 -50.21 14.82
N ASP A 11 -4.51 -49.44 15.91
CA ASP A 11 -3.31 -48.98 16.61
C ASP A 11 -2.74 -50.16 17.43
N PRO A 12 -1.41 -50.21 17.65
CA PRO A 12 -0.89 -49.72 18.95
C PRO A 12 0.53 -49.09 18.91
N GLU A 13 0.73 -48.04 19.71
CA GLU A 13 1.97 -47.63 20.39
C GLU A 13 2.50 -48.75 21.35
N PRO A 14 3.54 -48.59 22.20
CA PRO A 14 4.79 -47.79 22.20
C PRO A 14 6.02 -48.67 22.63
N SER A 15 7.25 -48.12 22.70
CA SER A 15 8.33 -48.53 23.66
C SER A 15 9.60 -47.67 23.45
N ARG A 16 10.01 -46.78 24.37
CA ARG A 16 10.78 -46.97 25.63
C ARG A 16 12.26 -47.41 25.45
N ARG A 17 13.18 -46.53 25.90
CA ARG A 17 14.24 -46.73 26.94
C ARG A 17 15.38 -45.69 26.76
N GLU A 18 15.54 -44.77 27.71
CA GLU A 18 16.50 -44.78 28.85
C GLU A 18 17.95 -44.45 28.47
N LEU A 19 18.48 -43.34 28.99
CA LEU A 19 19.70 -43.27 29.84
C LEU A 19 20.21 -41.82 29.99
N ALA A 20 20.47 -41.43 31.23
CA ALA A 20 21.30 -40.31 31.68
C ALA A 20 22.16 -40.85 32.84
N PRO A 21 23.11 -40.12 33.48
CA PRO A 21 24.11 -39.10 33.08
C PRO A 21 25.52 -39.58 33.58
N PRO A 22 26.41 -38.83 34.31
CA PRO A 22 27.09 -37.53 34.14
C PRO A 22 28.66 -37.67 34.12
N GLY A 23 29.39 -36.55 34.05
CA GLY A 23 30.83 -36.42 34.36
C GLY A 23 31.52 -35.39 33.46
N GLU A 24 32.50 -34.59 33.85
CA GLU A 24 33.24 -34.39 35.10
C GLU A 24 33.97 -33.02 34.98
N GLU A 25 34.43 -32.51 36.10
CA GLU A 25 35.00 -31.17 36.36
C GLU A 25 36.34 -30.87 35.66
N ALA A 26 36.67 -29.58 35.45
CA ALA A 26 37.91 -28.93 35.96
C ALA A 26 38.15 -27.51 35.37
N THR A 27 38.18 -26.53 36.28
CA THR A 27 38.59 -25.10 36.24
C THR A 27 40.12 -24.91 36.11
N PRO A 28 40.74 -23.72 36.30
CA PRO A 28 40.50 -22.34 35.86
C PRO A 28 41.75 -21.71 35.17
N GLY A 29 41.58 -20.63 34.39
CA GLY A 29 42.71 -19.93 33.75
C GLY A 29 42.46 -18.44 33.58
N GLN A 30 42.74 -17.70 34.65
CA GLN A 30 42.56 -16.26 34.85
C GLN A 30 43.54 -15.42 34.00
N ARG A 31 43.03 -14.59 33.08
CA ARG A 31 43.65 -13.32 32.63
C ARG A 31 42.56 -12.37 32.13
N ASP A 32 42.30 -11.33 32.91
CA ASP A 32 41.75 -10.04 32.47
C ASP A 32 42.73 -8.95 32.94
N PRO A 33 42.72 -7.70 32.41
CA PRO A 33 41.97 -7.17 31.26
C PRO A 33 42.87 -6.40 30.28
N VAL A 34 42.52 -6.37 28.99
CA VAL A 34 42.88 -5.23 28.13
C VAL A 34 41.66 -4.93 27.28
N GLU A 35 40.95 -3.86 27.64
CA GLU A 35 40.00 -3.17 26.76
C GLU A 35 40.71 -2.76 25.47
N PRO A 36 40.13 -3.10 24.31
CA PRO A 36 39.99 -2.14 23.24
C PRO A 36 38.56 -1.60 23.28
N ALA A 37 38.47 -0.28 23.23
CA ALA A 37 37.25 0.51 23.22
C ALA A 37 36.10 -0.20 22.51
N ALA A 38 34.99 -0.37 23.23
CA ALA A 38 33.72 -0.78 22.67
C ALA A 38 33.44 0.08 21.43
N GLU A 39 33.60 -0.52 20.26
CA GLU A 39 32.90 -0.05 19.07
C GLU A 39 31.44 -0.09 19.47
N ALA A 40 30.86 1.09 19.71
CA ALA A 40 29.48 1.20 20.10
C ALA A 40 28.68 0.38 19.08
N PRO A 41 27.84 -0.58 19.51
CA PRO A 41 26.97 -1.25 18.56
C PRO A 41 26.23 -0.17 17.78
N PRO A 42 26.04 -0.32 16.45
CA PRO A 42 25.24 0.64 15.70
C PRO A 42 23.96 0.83 16.50
N SER A 43 23.76 2.09 16.93
CA SER A 43 22.69 2.48 17.85
C SER A 43 21.43 1.74 17.40
N PRO A 44 20.80 0.91 18.27
CA PRO A 44 19.70 0.07 17.83
C PRO A 44 18.70 1.00 17.18
N ALA A 45 18.41 0.75 15.89
CA ALA A 45 17.40 1.48 15.15
C ALA A 45 16.21 1.62 16.10
N PRO A 46 15.79 2.86 16.43
CA PRO A 46 14.85 3.04 17.50
C PRO A 46 13.67 2.14 17.18
N SER A 47 13.28 1.30 18.14
CA SER A 47 12.00 0.61 18.08
C SER A 47 10.92 1.68 18.17
N LEU A 48 10.70 2.34 17.05
CA LEU A 48 9.67 3.34 16.87
C LEU A 48 8.38 2.54 16.85
N ARG A 49 7.78 2.40 18.03
CA ARG A 49 6.35 2.17 18.14
C ARG A 49 5.64 3.36 17.48
N GLY A 50 4.40 3.19 17.05
CA GLY A 50 3.76 4.10 16.09
C GLY A 50 3.81 5.60 16.38
N GLU A 51 3.70 6.00 17.65
CA GLU A 51 3.77 7.42 18.04
C GLU A 51 5.13 8.08 17.73
N PRO A 52 6.29 7.51 18.12
CA PRO A 52 7.60 7.99 17.71
C PRO A 52 7.81 8.12 16.18
N LEU A 53 7.33 7.14 15.39
CA LEU A 53 7.46 7.19 13.93
C LEU A 53 6.61 8.32 13.34
N ARG A 54 5.39 8.45 13.84
CA ARG A 54 4.46 9.52 13.48
C ARG A 54 5.00 10.91 13.84
N ALA A 55 5.63 11.06 15.00
CA ALA A 55 6.25 12.32 15.42
C ALA A 55 7.40 12.69 14.46
N ALA A 56 8.30 11.73 14.16
CA ALA A 56 9.39 11.93 13.21
C ALA A 56 8.87 12.30 11.80
N LEU A 57 7.81 11.63 11.33
CA LEU A 57 7.12 11.96 10.09
C LEU A 57 6.67 13.42 10.05
N LEU A 58 5.96 13.85 11.09
CA LEU A 58 5.41 15.20 11.16
C LEU A 58 6.50 16.26 11.24
N GLU A 59 7.58 16.01 11.98
CA GLU A 59 8.73 16.93 12.04
C GLU A 59 9.39 17.10 10.68
N ILE A 60 9.67 16.00 9.97
CA ILE A 60 10.29 16.03 8.64
C ILE A 60 9.40 16.77 7.63
N LEU A 61 8.11 16.48 7.63
CA LEU A 61 7.14 17.13 6.75
C LEU A 61 7.03 18.63 7.05
N SER A 62 7.00 18.99 8.33
CA SER A 62 6.95 20.39 8.77
C SER A 62 8.26 21.13 8.46
N ALA A 63 9.40 20.45 8.48
CA ALA A 63 10.69 21.01 8.10
C ALA A 63 10.74 21.26 6.58
N GLY A 64 10.32 20.28 5.78
CA GLY A 64 10.29 20.42 4.31
C GLY A 64 9.36 21.54 3.82
N GLN A 65 8.23 21.77 4.49
CA GLN A 65 7.30 22.86 4.15
C GLN A 65 7.83 24.26 4.49
N ARG A 66 8.73 24.37 5.47
CA ARG A 66 9.32 25.64 5.90
C ARG A 66 10.67 25.93 5.22
N ALA A 67 11.19 24.99 4.45
CA ALA A 67 12.49 25.10 3.81
C ALA A 67 12.43 26.06 2.61
N GLU A 68 12.87 27.29 2.83
CA GLU A 68 13.07 28.29 1.77
C GLU A 68 14.38 28.06 1.01
N ASP A 69 15.38 27.45 1.67
CA ASP A 69 16.71 27.21 1.12
C ASP A 69 16.87 25.79 0.54
N ALA A 70 17.65 25.69 -0.54
CA ALA A 70 17.91 24.43 -1.25
C ALA A 70 18.63 23.38 -0.39
N GLU A 71 19.39 23.81 0.62
CA GLU A 71 20.08 22.92 1.55
C GLU A 71 19.12 22.28 2.56
N ASP A 72 18.16 23.07 3.07
CA ASP A 72 17.08 22.59 3.93
C ASP A 72 16.12 21.65 3.16
N GLN A 73 15.87 21.94 1.89
CA GLN A 73 15.12 21.03 1.01
C GLN A 73 15.85 19.70 0.81
N ARG A 74 17.18 19.72 0.62
CA ARG A 74 17.99 18.48 0.54
C ARG A 74 17.98 17.71 1.85
N ALA A 75 18.06 18.40 2.98
CA ALA A 75 17.97 17.78 4.31
C ALA A 75 16.60 17.11 4.52
N ALA A 76 15.51 17.79 4.13
CA ALA A 76 14.16 17.24 4.17
C ALA A 76 13.99 16.03 3.24
N MET A 77 14.58 16.07 2.04
CA MET A 77 14.57 14.94 1.09
C MET A 77 15.33 13.73 1.66
N LYS A 78 16.53 13.94 2.21
CA LYS A 78 17.34 12.88 2.84
C LYS A 78 16.64 12.28 4.06
N ALA A 79 15.96 13.11 4.86
CA ALA A 79 15.13 12.65 5.96
C ALA A 79 13.92 11.86 5.45
N GLY A 80 13.32 12.26 4.33
CA GLY A 80 12.28 11.50 3.63
C GLY A 80 12.75 10.13 3.12
N GLU A 81 14.00 10.00 2.70
CA GLU A 81 14.60 8.69 2.34
C GLU A 81 14.81 7.79 3.56
N ALA A 82 15.39 8.33 4.64
CA ALA A 82 15.56 7.59 5.90
C ALA A 82 14.21 7.11 6.47
N LEU A 83 13.18 7.92 6.27
CA LEU A 83 11.81 7.60 6.62
C LEU A 83 11.25 6.46 5.75
N LEU A 84 11.46 6.48 4.43
CA LEU A 84 11.07 5.37 3.55
C LEU A 84 11.75 4.06 3.98
N GLU A 85 13.01 4.12 4.40
CA GLU A 85 13.72 2.96 4.95
C GLU A 85 13.10 2.47 6.26
N THR A 86 12.67 3.41 7.11
CA THR A 86 11.96 3.07 8.35
C THR A 86 10.60 2.41 8.07
N LEU A 87 9.86 2.89 7.05
CA LEU A 87 8.61 2.28 6.59
C LEU A 87 8.85 0.86 6.05
N ARG A 88 9.93 0.63 5.29
CA ARG A 88 10.33 -0.72 4.87
C ARG A 88 10.61 -1.62 6.07
N GLY A 89 11.29 -1.10 7.09
CA GLY A 89 11.51 -1.81 8.36
C GLY A 89 10.22 -2.12 9.13
N VAL A 90 9.17 -1.30 9.01
CA VAL A 90 7.83 -1.63 9.53
C VAL A 90 7.18 -2.74 8.70
N ALA A 91 7.23 -2.67 7.37
CA ALA A 91 6.69 -3.70 6.49
C ALA A 91 7.35 -5.08 6.72
N ALA A 92 8.67 -5.09 6.96
CA ALA A 92 9.43 -6.31 7.25
C ALA A 92 9.08 -6.98 8.59
N ARG A 93 8.50 -6.25 9.55
CA ARG A 93 8.05 -6.79 10.84
C ARG A 93 6.76 -7.60 10.76
N GLY A 94 5.99 -7.41 9.69
CA GLY A 94 4.78 -8.17 9.41
C GLY A 94 3.64 -7.27 8.91
N GLU A 95 2.88 -7.78 7.93
CA GLU A 95 1.83 -7.02 7.26
C GLU A 95 0.75 -6.49 8.22
N ALA A 96 0.34 -7.29 9.20
CA ALA A 96 -0.71 -6.90 10.15
C ALA A 96 -0.31 -5.68 11.00
N GLU A 97 0.95 -5.61 11.44
CA GLU A 97 1.47 -4.48 12.20
C GLU A 97 1.58 -3.23 11.32
N ALA A 98 2.11 -3.38 10.10
CA ALA A 98 2.22 -2.30 9.14
C ALA A 98 0.85 -1.73 8.74
N LEU A 99 -0.16 -2.58 8.55
CA LEU A 99 -1.53 -2.14 8.27
C LEU A 99 -2.16 -1.44 9.48
N SER A 100 -1.93 -1.94 10.69
CA SER A 100 -2.40 -1.29 11.92
C SER A 100 -1.81 0.12 12.05
N GLU A 101 -0.52 0.26 11.81
CA GLU A 101 0.18 1.56 11.84
C GLU A 101 -0.38 2.51 10.78
N ALA A 102 -0.48 2.06 9.53
CA ALA A 102 -1.04 2.86 8.44
C ALA A 102 -2.47 3.34 8.74
N ARG A 103 -3.31 2.47 9.31
CA ARG A 103 -4.69 2.85 9.72
C ARG A 103 -4.69 3.93 10.79
N SER A 104 -3.72 3.94 11.69
CA SER A 104 -3.59 4.98 12.72
C SER A 104 -3.33 6.37 12.10
N TRP A 105 -2.58 6.43 11.01
CA TRP A 105 -2.25 7.64 10.26
C TRP A 105 -3.36 8.11 9.32
N LEU A 106 -4.29 7.22 8.98
CA LEU A 106 -5.47 7.50 8.15
C LEU A 106 -6.68 7.99 8.96
N LYS A 107 -6.53 8.25 10.27
CA LYS A 107 -7.62 8.77 11.09
C LYS A 107 -8.04 10.18 10.64
N PRO A 108 -9.35 10.52 10.68
CA PRO A 108 -9.81 11.89 10.45
C PRO A 108 -9.04 12.89 11.32
N GLY A 109 -8.66 14.04 10.73
CA GLY A 109 -7.84 15.06 11.40
C GLY A 109 -6.33 14.84 11.31
N SER A 110 -5.86 13.69 10.80
CA SER A 110 -4.44 13.53 10.48
C SER A 110 -4.05 14.44 9.30
N PRO A 111 -2.86 15.08 9.31
CA PRO A 111 -2.44 15.91 8.17
C PRO A 111 -2.35 15.09 6.88
N LEU A 112 -2.74 15.69 5.75
CA LEU A 112 -2.71 15.01 4.44
C LEU A 112 -1.35 14.36 4.13
N PRO A 113 -0.19 14.99 4.36
CA PRO A 113 1.09 14.35 4.08
C PRO A 113 1.33 13.07 4.89
N LEU A 114 0.84 13.01 6.14
CA LEU A 114 0.90 11.81 6.96
C LEU A 114 -0.02 10.70 6.39
N GLN A 115 -1.22 11.06 5.93
CA GLN A 115 -2.13 10.12 5.27
C GLN A 115 -1.53 9.58 3.95
N VAL A 116 -0.82 10.41 3.19
CA VAL A 116 -0.10 9.97 1.98
C VAL A 116 1.04 9.01 2.32
N SER A 117 1.79 9.26 3.40
CA SER A 117 2.80 8.31 3.89
C SER A 117 2.19 6.97 4.29
N ALA A 118 0.98 6.97 4.86
CA ALA A 118 0.25 5.74 5.15
C ALA A 118 -0.08 4.96 3.87
N VAL A 119 -0.56 5.64 2.81
CA VAL A 119 -0.81 5.01 1.50
C VAL A 119 0.49 4.42 0.92
N ARG A 120 1.62 5.12 1.05
CA ARG A 120 2.92 4.60 0.59
C ARG A 120 3.36 3.36 1.37
N LEU A 121 3.13 3.32 2.68
CA LEU A 121 3.40 2.13 3.49
C LEU A 121 2.52 0.96 3.03
N ILE A 122 1.22 1.18 2.86
CA ILE A 122 0.28 0.15 2.38
C ILE A 122 0.69 -0.34 0.99
N ASP A 123 1.13 0.56 0.11
CA ASP A 123 1.64 0.23 -1.22
C ASP A 123 2.97 -0.53 -1.21
N GLN A 124 3.62 -0.75 -0.07
CA GLN A 124 4.75 -1.67 0.03
C GLN A 124 4.33 -3.09 0.45
N LEU A 125 3.08 -3.28 0.86
CA LEU A 125 2.58 -4.56 1.39
C LEU A 125 1.90 -5.37 0.30
N GLU A 126 2.29 -6.62 0.11
CA GLU A 126 1.79 -7.45 -1.00
C GLU A 126 0.48 -8.18 -0.72
N GLY A 127 0.04 -8.22 0.54
CA GLY A 127 -1.13 -8.99 0.88
C GLY A 127 -2.46 -8.39 0.42
N LYS A 128 -3.45 -9.28 0.37
CA LYS A 128 -4.82 -8.95 -0.02
C LYS A 128 -5.44 -7.87 0.87
N ALA A 129 -5.09 -7.84 2.16
CA ALA A 129 -5.62 -6.85 3.08
C ALA A 129 -5.11 -5.43 2.76
N ALA A 130 -3.87 -5.31 2.26
CA ALA A 130 -3.35 -4.04 1.76
C ALA A 130 -4.08 -3.57 0.49
N LEU A 131 -4.31 -4.48 -0.48
CA LEU A 131 -5.08 -4.18 -1.69
C LEU A 131 -6.50 -3.73 -1.37
N GLN A 132 -7.18 -4.43 -0.45
CA GLN A 132 -8.52 -4.06 0.01
C GLN A 132 -8.53 -2.67 0.65
N LEU A 133 -7.54 -2.36 1.49
CA LEU A 133 -7.44 -1.04 2.10
C LEU A 133 -7.16 0.07 1.07
N LEU A 134 -6.35 -0.19 0.05
CA LEU A 134 -6.15 0.78 -1.04
C LEU A 134 -7.45 1.02 -1.83
N ALA A 135 -8.23 -0.03 -2.11
CA ALA A 135 -9.54 0.09 -2.74
C ALA A 135 -10.54 0.86 -1.87
N GLU A 136 -10.58 0.59 -0.56
CA GLU A 136 -11.38 1.37 0.39
C GLU A 136 -10.97 2.85 0.38
N LEU A 137 -9.67 3.14 0.25
CA LEU A 137 -9.16 4.51 0.24
C LEU A 137 -9.42 5.25 -1.07
N SER A 138 -9.48 4.57 -2.22
CA SER A 138 -9.86 5.22 -3.49
C SER A 138 -11.35 5.58 -3.54
N PHE A 139 -12.19 4.79 -2.86
CA PHE A 139 -13.64 4.95 -2.82
C PHE A 139 -14.20 5.69 -1.62
N GLY A 140 -13.46 5.74 -0.52
CA GLY A 140 -13.97 6.15 0.79
C GLY A 140 -14.60 7.55 0.74
N PRO A 141 -15.89 7.71 1.13
CA PRO A 141 -16.48 9.03 1.25
C PRO A 141 -15.76 9.85 2.34
N GLY A 142 -15.74 11.18 2.19
CA GLY A 142 -15.11 12.09 3.17
C GLY A 142 -13.58 12.05 3.20
N ARG A 143 -12.95 11.48 2.17
CA ARG A 143 -11.49 11.51 1.98
C ARG A 143 -11.10 12.60 0.99
N ASP A 144 -9.96 13.24 1.28
CA ASP A 144 -9.35 14.21 0.38
C ASP A 144 -9.13 13.61 -1.01
N ALA A 145 -9.39 14.39 -2.06
CA ALA A 145 -9.26 13.94 -3.44
C ALA A 145 -7.82 13.51 -3.77
N ALA A 146 -6.81 14.20 -3.24
CA ALA A 146 -5.41 13.84 -3.43
C ALA A 146 -5.10 12.48 -2.80
N LEU A 147 -5.66 12.18 -1.63
CA LEU A 147 -5.49 10.87 -0.99
C LEU A 147 -6.06 9.74 -1.86
N ARG A 148 -7.26 9.95 -2.41
CA ARG A 148 -7.91 8.99 -3.33
C ARG A 148 -7.07 8.75 -4.58
N MET A 149 -6.53 9.81 -5.18
CA MET A 149 -5.61 9.71 -6.32
C MET A 149 -4.32 8.96 -5.96
N HIS A 150 -3.77 9.16 -4.76
CA HIS A 150 -2.62 8.39 -4.29
C HIS A 150 -2.94 6.90 -4.15
N ALA A 151 -4.12 6.55 -3.63
CA ALA A 151 -4.57 5.17 -3.53
C ALA A 151 -4.80 4.53 -4.92
N LEU A 152 -5.43 5.24 -5.86
CA LEU A 152 -5.60 4.80 -7.25
C LEU A 152 -4.25 4.53 -7.93
N ARG A 153 -3.27 5.43 -7.74
CA ARG A 153 -1.93 5.22 -8.29
C ARG A 153 -1.22 4.01 -7.66
N ALA A 154 -1.48 3.72 -6.39
CA ALA A 154 -0.97 2.53 -5.73
C ALA A 154 -1.63 1.27 -6.30
N LEU A 155 -2.96 1.25 -6.44
CA LEU A 155 -3.70 0.17 -7.09
C LEU A 155 -3.17 -0.13 -8.50
N ARG A 156 -2.90 0.89 -9.32
CA ARG A 156 -2.33 0.72 -10.68
C ARG A 156 -1.03 -0.09 -10.70
N ARG A 157 -0.16 0.10 -9.70
CA ARG A 157 1.13 -0.63 -9.60
C ARG A 157 0.94 -2.09 -9.24
N ARG A 158 -0.23 -2.44 -8.71
CA ARG A 158 -0.60 -3.80 -8.35
C ARG A 158 -1.29 -4.39 -9.55
N ASP A 159 -0.52 -5.10 -10.37
CA ASP A 159 -1.02 -5.86 -11.52
C ASP A 159 -1.89 -7.04 -11.03
N ALA A 160 -3.07 -6.70 -10.53
CA ALA A 160 -4.00 -7.60 -9.88
C ALA A 160 -5.41 -7.30 -10.42
N PRO A 161 -6.17 -8.32 -10.86
CA PRO A 161 -7.53 -8.12 -11.38
C PRO A 161 -8.44 -7.37 -10.41
N PHE A 162 -8.28 -7.61 -9.11
CA PHE A 162 -9.00 -6.90 -8.07
C PHE A 162 -8.72 -5.38 -8.07
N ALA A 163 -7.47 -4.97 -8.30
CA ALA A 163 -7.09 -3.56 -8.34
C ALA A 163 -7.72 -2.86 -9.55
N GLN A 164 -7.76 -3.52 -10.71
CA GLN A 164 -8.44 -3.00 -11.90
C GLN A 164 -9.96 -2.89 -11.70
N GLY A 165 -10.59 -3.85 -11.01
CA GLY A 165 -11.98 -3.75 -10.60
C GLY A 165 -12.23 -2.49 -9.76
N ALA A 166 -11.41 -2.28 -8.72
CA ALA A 166 -11.55 -1.10 -7.86
C ALA A 166 -11.31 0.24 -8.59
N ILE A 167 -10.43 0.28 -9.61
CA ILE A 167 -10.22 1.47 -10.44
C ILE A 167 -11.44 1.70 -11.36
N THR A 168 -11.94 0.62 -11.98
CA THR A 168 -13.13 0.62 -12.85
C THR A 168 -14.34 1.16 -12.11
N ASP A 169 -14.59 0.65 -10.91
CA ASP A 169 -15.66 1.12 -10.04
C ASP A 169 -15.58 2.66 -9.86
N VAL A 170 -14.39 3.24 -9.65
CA VAL A 170 -14.25 4.70 -9.46
C VAL A 170 -14.60 5.47 -10.73
N VAL A 171 -14.26 4.94 -11.90
CA VAL A 171 -14.58 5.55 -13.19
C VAL A 171 -16.10 5.58 -13.40
N GLU A 172 -16.79 4.52 -13.01
CA GLU A 172 -18.24 4.36 -13.18
C GLU A 172 -19.08 5.13 -12.14
N ASP A 173 -18.51 5.48 -10.98
CA ASP A 173 -19.21 6.21 -9.92
C ASP A 173 -19.39 7.70 -10.25
N ARG A 174 -20.51 8.04 -10.89
CA ARG A 174 -20.87 9.42 -11.30
C ARG A 174 -21.10 10.38 -10.13
N ALA A 175 -21.29 9.88 -8.92
CA ALA A 175 -21.40 10.75 -7.74
C ALA A 175 -20.03 11.32 -7.31
N ARG A 176 -18.93 10.85 -7.93
CA ARG A 176 -17.57 11.31 -7.63
C ARG A 176 -17.22 12.58 -8.37
N GLU A 177 -16.26 13.30 -7.80
CA GLU A 177 -15.68 14.46 -8.45
C GLU A 177 -15.03 14.04 -9.77
N ASP A 178 -15.36 14.77 -10.84
CA ASP A 178 -14.87 14.51 -12.20
C ASP A 178 -13.34 14.37 -12.25
N ALA A 179 -12.62 15.20 -11.48
CA ALA A 179 -11.16 15.13 -11.39
C ALA A 179 -10.64 13.77 -10.90
N VAL A 180 -11.33 13.14 -9.94
CA VAL A 180 -10.96 11.81 -9.42
C VAL A 180 -11.30 10.73 -10.45
N ARG A 181 -12.46 10.84 -11.11
CA ARG A 181 -12.87 9.91 -12.18
C ARG A 181 -11.91 9.95 -13.36
N CYS A 182 -11.59 11.14 -13.86
CA CYS A 182 -10.59 11.33 -14.92
C CYS A 182 -9.22 10.77 -14.50
N PHE A 183 -8.78 11.03 -13.26
CA PHE A 183 -7.54 10.44 -12.76
C PHE A 183 -7.58 8.89 -12.74
N ALA A 184 -8.72 8.30 -12.37
CA ALA A 184 -8.90 6.85 -12.40
C ALA A 184 -8.88 6.28 -13.83
N MET A 185 -9.42 7.00 -14.82
CA MET A 185 -9.34 6.61 -16.24
C MET A 185 -7.89 6.48 -16.71
N ASP A 186 -7.00 7.39 -16.28
CA ASP A 186 -5.56 7.31 -16.55
C ASP A 186 -4.90 6.06 -15.95
N GLN A 187 -5.52 5.43 -14.95
CA GLN A 187 -5.03 4.23 -14.28
C GLN A 187 -5.62 2.93 -14.83
N LEU A 188 -6.56 2.98 -15.77
CA LEU A 188 -7.12 1.75 -16.33
C LEU A 188 -6.09 1.01 -17.20
N ASP A 189 -6.13 -0.31 -17.12
CA ASP A 189 -5.44 -1.16 -18.10
C ASP A 189 -6.12 -1.09 -19.47
N PRO A 190 -5.38 -1.28 -20.58
CA PRO A 190 -5.95 -1.32 -21.92
C PRO A 190 -7.08 -2.34 -22.07
N GLU A 191 -7.04 -3.45 -21.33
CA GLU A 191 -8.10 -4.47 -21.32
C GLU A 191 -9.43 -3.94 -20.79
N ALA A 192 -9.40 -2.92 -19.92
CA ALA A 192 -10.57 -2.23 -19.38
C ALA A 192 -11.03 -1.04 -20.24
N ALA A 193 -10.53 -0.90 -21.47
CA ALA A 193 -10.95 0.17 -22.39
C ALA A 193 -12.46 0.15 -22.74
N GLY A 194 -13.18 -0.95 -22.43
CA GLY A 194 -14.64 -1.02 -22.53
C GLY A 194 -15.32 0.01 -21.64
N THR A 195 -14.89 0.15 -20.40
CA THR A 195 -15.42 1.15 -19.46
C THR A 195 -15.25 2.57 -20.00
N LEU A 196 -14.13 2.87 -20.68
CA LEU A 196 -13.94 4.19 -21.30
C LEU A 196 -14.89 4.41 -22.49
N GLU A 197 -15.16 3.38 -23.29
CA GLU A 197 -16.15 3.45 -24.38
C GLU A 197 -17.56 3.71 -23.82
N ASP A 198 -17.91 3.07 -22.71
CA ASP A 198 -19.19 3.26 -22.03
C ASP A 198 -19.32 4.71 -21.54
N VAL A 199 -18.29 5.26 -20.86
CA VAL A 199 -18.27 6.68 -20.46
C VAL A 199 -18.42 7.62 -21.66
N VAL A 200 -17.67 7.42 -22.75
CA VAL A 200 -17.77 8.28 -23.95
C VAL A 200 -19.21 8.32 -24.50
N ARG A 201 -19.91 7.19 -24.46
CA ARG A 201 -21.26 7.06 -25.00
C ARG A 201 -22.37 7.47 -24.05
N ASP A 202 -22.07 7.61 -22.76
CA ASP A 202 -23.07 7.92 -21.76
C ASP A 202 -23.47 9.40 -21.82
N PRO A 203 -24.71 9.75 -22.22
CA PRO A 203 -25.14 11.14 -22.28
C PRO A 203 -25.34 11.77 -20.90
N GLU A 204 -25.40 10.97 -19.82
CA GLU A 204 -25.53 11.47 -18.45
C GLU A 204 -24.17 11.90 -17.85
N ASP A 205 -23.07 11.49 -18.47
CA ASP A 205 -21.74 11.99 -18.13
C ASP A 205 -21.52 13.39 -18.72
N LYS A 206 -20.85 14.26 -17.98
CA LYS A 206 -20.52 15.61 -18.44
C LYS A 206 -19.65 15.58 -19.69
N THR A 207 -19.83 16.53 -20.59
CA THR A 207 -19.10 16.58 -21.86
C THR A 207 -17.59 16.56 -21.64
N ASP A 208 -17.08 17.26 -20.62
CA ASP A 208 -15.65 17.26 -20.30
C ASP A 208 -15.11 15.88 -19.86
N VAL A 209 -15.88 15.12 -19.08
CA VAL A 209 -15.52 13.77 -18.64
C VAL A 209 -15.52 12.81 -19.82
N ARG A 210 -16.54 12.88 -20.68
CA ARG A 210 -16.65 12.09 -21.91
C ARG A 210 -15.51 12.39 -22.88
N ARG A 211 -15.18 13.67 -23.06
CA ARG A 211 -14.03 14.11 -23.88
C ARG A 211 -12.71 13.59 -23.32
N TYR A 212 -12.55 13.61 -21.99
CA TYR A 212 -11.36 13.08 -21.35
C TYR A 212 -11.22 11.55 -21.55
N ALA A 213 -12.31 10.78 -21.37
CA ALA A 213 -12.32 9.35 -21.64
C ALA A 213 -11.93 9.03 -23.10
N LEU A 214 -12.36 9.86 -24.06
CA LEU A 214 -11.98 9.73 -25.47
C LEU A 214 -10.48 9.98 -25.70
N GLU A 215 -9.89 10.98 -25.04
CA GLU A 215 -8.44 11.23 -25.10
C GLU A 215 -7.62 10.11 -24.43
N VAL A 216 -8.13 9.51 -23.35
CA VAL A 216 -7.49 8.34 -22.74
C VAL A 216 -7.55 7.15 -23.71
N LEU A 217 -8.68 6.89 -24.34
CA LEU A 217 -8.84 5.83 -25.36
C LEU A 217 -7.85 5.99 -26.51
N LYS A 218 -7.62 7.21 -26.98
CA LYS A 218 -6.63 7.50 -28.03
C LYS A 218 -5.23 6.99 -27.66
N ARG A 219 -4.87 7.02 -26.38
CA ARG A 219 -3.59 6.54 -25.86
C ARG A 219 -3.56 5.03 -25.63
N VAL A 220 -4.63 4.46 -25.07
CA VAL A 220 -4.63 3.06 -24.58
C VAL A 220 -5.23 2.05 -25.56
N ASP A 221 -6.14 2.48 -26.45
CA ASP A 221 -6.82 1.65 -27.45
C ASP A 221 -7.18 2.49 -28.70
N PRO A 222 -6.20 2.82 -29.58
CA PRO A 222 -6.43 3.61 -30.78
C PRO A 222 -7.51 3.06 -31.72
N PRO A 223 -7.63 1.72 -31.96
CA PRO A 223 -8.72 1.17 -32.76
C PRO A 223 -10.12 1.49 -32.21
N ARG A 224 -10.29 1.47 -30.88
CA ARG A 224 -11.54 1.88 -30.24
C ARG A 224 -11.77 3.39 -30.35
N TYR A 225 -10.73 4.20 -30.15
CA TYR A 225 -10.80 5.65 -30.38
C TYR A 225 -11.27 5.99 -31.80
N ASP A 226 -10.72 5.35 -32.84
CA ASP A 226 -11.07 5.65 -34.23
C ASP A 226 -12.55 5.40 -34.54
N ARG A 227 -13.19 4.46 -33.84
CA ARG A 227 -14.63 4.19 -33.94
C ARG A 227 -15.49 5.24 -33.24
N LEU A 228 -14.94 5.95 -32.25
CA LEU A 228 -15.67 6.87 -31.37
C LEU A 228 -15.36 8.35 -31.62
N ARG A 229 -14.24 8.69 -32.28
CA ARG A 229 -13.77 10.07 -32.46
C ARG A 229 -14.72 11.02 -33.22
N GLY A 230 -15.73 10.47 -33.90
CA GLY A 230 -16.75 11.23 -34.63
C GLY A 230 -18.11 11.28 -33.92
N ILE A 231 -18.22 10.75 -32.69
CA ILE A 231 -19.44 10.84 -31.90
C ILE A 231 -19.63 12.29 -31.45
N ASP A 232 -20.87 12.77 -31.56
CA ASP A 232 -21.27 14.04 -30.98
C ASP A 232 -21.30 13.92 -29.45
N LEU A 233 -20.41 14.66 -28.79
CA LEU A 233 -20.37 14.72 -27.33
C LEU A 233 -21.35 15.75 -26.77
N GLY A 234 -21.95 16.59 -27.62
CA GLY A 234 -22.76 17.73 -27.18
C GLY A 234 -21.91 18.91 -26.69
N GLU A 235 -22.62 19.97 -26.31
CA GLU A 235 -22.09 21.11 -25.56
C GLU A 235 -22.83 21.14 -24.21
N ASP A 236 -22.10 21.33 -23.11
CA ASP A 236 -22.67 21.45 -21.75
C ASP A 236 -23.39 22.81 -21.54
#